data_AF-A0A3B0WCQ4-F1
#
_entry.id   AF-A0A3B0WCQ4-F1
#
_cell.length_a   1.000
_cell.length_b   1.000
_cell.length_c   1.000
_cell.angle_alpha   90.00
_cell.angle_beta   90.00
_cell.angle_gamma   90.00
#
_symmetry.space_group_name_H-M   'P 1'
#
loop_
_entity.id
_entity.type
_entity.pdbx_description
1 polymer ?
#
loop_
_entity_poly.entity_id
_entity_poly.type
_entity_poly.pdbx_seq_one_letter_code
_entity_poly.pdbx_strand_id
1 'polypeptide(L)'
;MNNTTLYKVIFINRAKVYEIYALDVFSSDIYGFIYVADLVFDQNQTIVIDPAEEKLRDEFENVNVLHLPMQSVIRIEEVKKKLSCKIRDIKKYENISVLPSIPRQSK
;
A
#
# COMPACT_ATOMS: atom_id res chain seq x y z
N MET A 1 -2.51 -16.17 -23.64
CA MET A 1 -3.46 -15.16 -23.13
C MET A 1 -3.07 -14.91 -21.69
N ASN A 2 -2.09 -14.05 -21.47
CA ASN A 2 -1.44 -13.89 -20.17
C ASN A 2 -2.06 -12.62 -19.60
N ASN A 3 -3.30 -12.72 -19.14
CA ASN A 3 -3.99 -11.61 -18.50
C ASN A 3 -3.45 -11.52 -17.07
N THR A 4 -2.19 -11.12 -16.93
CA THR A 4 -1.53 -10.95 -15.64
C THR A 4 -2.17 -9.76 -14.97
N THR A 5 -3.07 -10.04 -14.03
CA THR A 5 -3.77 -9.01 -13.28
C THR A 5 -2.79 -8.35 -12.33
N LEU A 6 -2.68 -7.03 -12.39
CA LEU A 6 -1.81 -6.28 -11.49
C LEU A 6 -2.64 -5.77 -10.32
N TYR A 7 -2.20 -6.09 -9.11
CA TYR A 7 -2.84 -5.61 -7.88
C TYR A 7 -1.99 -4.53 -7.24
N LYS A 8 -2.64 -3.46 -6.77
CA LYS A 8 -2.07 -2.51 -5.82
C LYS A 8 -2.53 -2.89 -4.42
N VAL A 9 -1.59 -3.19 -3.53
CA VAL A 9 -1.87 -3.52 -2.12
C VAL A 9 -1.36 -2.39 -1.24
N ILE A 10 -2.26 -1.81 -0.45
CA ILE A 10 -1.96 -0.75 0.51
C ILE A 10 -2.15 -1.31 1.91
N PHE A 11 -1.11 -1.29 2.72
CA PHE A 11 -1.15 -1.87 4.06
C PHE A 11 -0.29 -1.09 5.06
N ILE A 12 -0.57 -1.29 6.34
CA ILE A 12 0.19 -0.69 7.44
C ILE A 12 1.19 -1.71 7.96
N ASN A 13 2.47 -1.31 8.03
CA ASN A 13 3.52 -2.09 8.68
C ASN A 13 4.41 -1.15 9.49
N ARG A 14 4.79 -1.53 10.72
CA ARG A 14 5.66 -0.73 11.61
C ARG A 14 5.31 0.78 11.67
N ALA A 15 4.02 1.10 11.74
CA ALA A 15 3.48 2.47 11.76
C ALA A 15 3.69 3.31 10.48
N LYS A 16 4.00 2.67 9.35
CA LYS A 16 4.08 3.29 8.02
C LYS A 16 3.06 2.67 7.07
N VAL A 17 2.57 3.47 6.12
CA VAL A 17 1.72 2.97 5.03
C VAL A 17 2.61 2.60 3.85
N TYR A 18 2.54 1.33 3.48
CA TYR A 18 3.24 0.76 2.34
C TYR A 18 2.28 0.63 1.17
N GLU A 19 2.74 0.99 -0.02
CA GLU A 19 2.03 0.82 -1.28
C GLU A 19 2.90 -0.05 -2.19
N ILE A 20 2.48 -1.30 -2.42
CA ILE A 20 3.18 -2.27 -3.26
C ILE A 20 2.32 -2.70 -4.44
N TYR A 21 2.97 -3.22 -5.47
CA TYR A 21 2.31 -3.87 -6.59
C TYR A 21 2.70 -5.34 -6.63
N ALA A 22 1.73 -6.21 -6.90
CA ALA A 22 1.88 -7.66 -6.93
C ALA A 22 1.05 -8.24 -8.07
N LEU A 23 1.45 -9.40 -8.59
CA LEU A 23 0.67 -10.12 -9.61
C LEU A 23 -0.29 -11.13 -8.97
N ASP A 24 0.09 -11.69 -7.82
CA ASP A 24 -0.68 -12.73 -7.15
C ASP A 24 -1.14 -12.25 -5.77
N VAL A 25 -2.47 -12.18 -5.59
CA VAL A 25 -3.11 -11.80 -4.34
C VAL A 25 -4.30 -12.71 -4.05
N PHE A 26 -4.24 -13.50 -2.98
CA PHE A 26 -5.27 -14.48 -2.61
C PHE A 26 -5.48 -14.55 -1.09
N SER A 27 -6.54 -15.25 -0.66
CA SER A 27 -6.64 -15.65 0.75
C SER A 27 -5.50 -16.61 1.07
N SER A 28 -4.77 -16.34 2.15
CA SER A 28 -3.69 -17.22 2.60
C SER A 28 -4.27 -18.53 3.17
N ASP A 29 -3.49 -19.61 3.08
CA ASP A 29 -3.75 -20.86 3.83
C ASP A 29 -3.66 -20.63 5.35
N ILE A 30 -2.99 -19.54 5.76
CA ILE A 30 -2.94 -19.06 7.14
C ILE A 30 -4.18 -18.22 7.42
N TYR A 31 -5.00 -18.68 8.37
CA TYR A 31 -6.21 -17.98 8.78
C TYR A 31 -5.93 -16.55 9.24
N GLY A 32 -6.68 -15.58 8.69
CA GLY A 32 -6.54 -14.17 9.02
C GLY A 32 -5.41 -13.45 8.27
N PHE A 33 -4.81 -14.08 7.25
CA PHE A 33 -3.77 -13.48 6.42
C PHE A 33 -4.17 -13.46 4.94
N ILE A 34 -3.60 -12.50 4.22
CA ILE A 34 -3.69 -12.35 2.77
C ILE A 34 -2.33 -12.74 2.21
N TYR A 35 -2.35 -13.63 1.23
CA TYR A 35 -1.19 -14.06 0.47
C TYR A 35 -0.93 -13.04 -0.64
N VAL A 36 0.27 -12.47 -0.68
CA VAL A 36 0.73 -11.54 -1.71
C VAL A 36 2.08 -12.03 -2.22
N ALA A 37 2.17 -12.34 -3.51
CA ALA A 37 3.38 -12.85 -4.15
C ALA A 37 3.65 -12.13 -5.47
N ASP A 38 4.84 -12.40 -6.03
CA ASP A 38 5.29 -11.81 -7.30
C ASP A 38 5.23 -10.28 -7.28
N LEU A 39 5.95 -9.70 -6.32
CA LEU A 39 6.08 -8.25 -6.19
C LEU A 39 6.72 -7.63 -7.43
N VAL A 40 6.10 -6.56 -7.93
CA VAL A 40 6.54 -5.87 -9.15
C VAL A 40 7.22 -4.55 -8.80
N PHE A 41 8.56 -4.55 -8.85
CA PHE A 41 9.40 -3.37 -8.74
C PHE A 41 9.76 -2.85 -10.14
N ASP A 42 9.74 -1.53 -10.36
CA ASP A 42 10.03 -0.98 -11.69
C ASP A 42 11.55 -0.84 -11.85
N GLN A 43 12.16 -1.67 -12.70
CA GLN A 43 13.62 -1.65 -12.94
C GLN A 43 14.05 -0.59 -13.97
N ASN A 44 13.09 0.02 -14.70
CA ASN A 44 13.37 0.68 -15.98
C ASN A 44 13.17 2.21 -16.00
N GLN A 45 12.90 2.88 -14.87
CA GLN A 45 12.82 4.34 -14.83
C GLN A 45 14.17 4.98 -14.48
N THR A 46 15.01 5.11 -15.50
CA THR A 46 16.40 5.57 -15.51
C THR A 46 16.63 7.04 -15.11
N ILE A 47 15.71 7.74 -14.44
CA ILE A 47 15.87 9.20 -14.25
C ILE A 47 15.73 9.70 -12.80
N VAL A 48 14.86 9.16 -11.94
CA VAL A 48 14.89 9.42 -10.49
C VAL A 48 14.18 8.27 -9.78
N ILE A 49 14.92 7.38 -9.11
CA ILE A 49 14.31 6.39 -8.21
C ILE A 49 13.88 7.14 -6.95
N ASP A 50 12.59 7.14 -6.63
CA ASP A 50 12.08 7.72 -5.39
C ASP A 50 12.72 6.97 -4.21
N PRO A 51 13.27 7.67 -3.19
CA PRO A 51 13.92 7.02 -2.04
C PRO A 51 12.98 6.11 -1.23
N ALA A 52 11.67 6.23 -1.47
CA ALA A 52 10.64 5.35 -0.94
C ALA A 52 10.61 3.99 -1.66
N GLU A 53 10.73 3.95 -2.99
CA GLU A 53 10.73 2.69 -3.76
C GLU A 53 12.03 1.91 -3.52
N GLU A 54 13.15 2.60 -3.35
CA GLU A 54 14.43 1.98 -2.99
C GLU A 54 14.36 1.28 -1.62
N LYS A 55 13.83 1.94 -0.59
CA LYS A 55 13.64 1.32 0.73
C LYS A 55 12.68 0.13 0.70
N LEU A 56 11.62 0.24 -0.08
CA LEU A 56 10.67 -0.84 -0.33
C LEU A 56 11.37 -2.05 -0.94
N ARG A 57 12.19 -1.82 -1.97
CA ARG A 57 12.98 -2.87 -2.59
C ARG A 57 13.93 -3.49 -1.57
N ASP A 58 14.75 -2.70 -0.88
CA ASP A 58 15.74 -3.24 0.05
C ASP A 58 15.08 -4.02 1.21
N GLU A 59 13.87 -3.62 1.64
CA GLU A 59 13.10 -4.34 2.67
C GLU A 59 12.48 -5.65 2.16
N PHE A 60 12.13 -5.73 0.86
CA PHE A 60 11.39 -6.85 0.28
C PHE A 60 12.14 -7.64 -0.81
N GLU A 61 13.40 -7.32 -1.10
CA GLU A 61 14.22 -7.96 -2.14
C GLU A 61 14.40 -9.46 -1.90
N ASN A 62 14.46 -9.87 -0.63
CA ASN A 62 14.63 -11.26 -0.22
C ASN A 62 13.30 -11.93 0.19
N VAL A 63 12.16 -11.32 -0.13
CA VAL A 63 10.84 -11.82 0.25
C VAL A 63 10.08 -12.30 -0.98
N ASN A 64 9.86 -13.62 -1.06
CA ASN A 64 9.10 -14.23 -2.15
C ASN A 64 7.59 -14.08 -1.97
N VAL A 65 7.12 -14.18 -0.73
CA VAL A 65 5.69 -14.16 -0.36
C VAL A 65 5.52 -13.32 0.90
N LEU A 66 4.57 -12.40 0.87
CA LEU A 66 4.09 -11.69 2.05
C LEU A 66 2.77 -12.30 2.51
N HIS A 67 2.76 -12.78 3.74
CA HIS A 67 1.52 -13.03 4.46
C HIS A 67 1.17 -11.78 5.26
N LEU A 68 0.24 -10.98 4.74
CA LEU A 68 -0.22 -9.75 5.39
C LEU A 68 -1.43 -10.04 6.28
N PRO A 69 -1.41 -9.68 7.57
CA PRO A 69 -2.61 -9.80 8.41
C PRO A 69 -3.77 -9.00 7.81
N MET A 70 -4.97 -9.56 7.75
CA MET A 70 -6.13 -8.92 7.12
C MET A 70 -6.42 -7.53 7.72
N GLN A 71 -6.29 -7.36 9.04
CA GLN A 71 -6.49 -6.06 9.69
C GLN A 71 -5.44 -5.00 9.33
N SER A 72 -4.28 -5.40 8.80
CA SER A 72 -3.22 -4.46 8.39
C SER A 72 -3.46 -3.90 6.99
N VAL A 73 -4.26 -4.57 6.18
CA VAL A 73 -4.53 -4.19 4.80
C VAL A 73 -5.58 -3.10 4.78
N ILE A 74 -5.22 -1.97 4.19
CA ILE A 74 -6.13 -0.82 4.00
C ILE A 74 -6.96 -1.02 2.75
N ARG A 75 -6.34 -1.44 1.64
CA ARG A 75 -7.01 -1.57 0.34
C ARG A 75 -6.25 -2.51 -0.60
N ILE A 76 -7.00 -3.27 -1.39
CA ILE A 76 -6.49 -4.05 -2.53
C ILE A 76 -7.25 -3.57 -3.76
N GLU A 77 -6.52 -3.16 -4.80
CA GLU A 77 -7.11 -2.67 -6.04
C GLU A 77 -6.56 -3.48 -7.21
N GLU A 78 -7.45 -3.97 -8.08
CA GLU A 78 -7.05 -4.45 -9.39
C GLU A 78 -6.84 -3.25 -10.33
N VAL A 79 -5.63 -3.10 -10.84
CA VAL A 79 -5.23 -1.94 -11.65
C VAL A 79 -4.76 -2.35 -13.03
N LYS A 80 -5.05 -1.51 -14.03
CA LYS A 80 -4.58 -1.76 -15.41
C LYS A 80 -3.12 -1.35 -15.63
N LYS A 81 -2.59 -0.44 -14.81
CA LYS A 81 -1.22 0.10 -14.91
C LYS A 81 -0.69 0.47 -13.54
N LYS A 82 0.63 0.34 -13.35
CA LYS A 82 1.36 0.83 -12.16
C LYS A 82 1.29 2.37 -12.12
N LEU A 83 0.84 2.93 -11.01
CA LEU A 83 0.98 4.35 -10.67
C LEU A 83 2.15 4.49 -9.69
N SER A 84 2.87 5.62 -9.66
CA SER A 84 4.03 5.79 -8.80
C SER A 84 3.71 5.45 -7.32
N CYS A 85 4.50 4.54 -6.74
CA CYS A 85 4.39 4.13 -5.35
C CYS A 85 4.70 5.32 -4.43
N LYS A 86 3.87 5.59 -3.42
CA LYS A 86 4.18 6.60 -2.39
C LYS A 86 4.11 5.98 -1.02
N ILE A 87 5.22 5.97 -0.28
CA ILE A 87 5.19 5.69 1.17
C ILE A 87 4.65 6.94 1.86
N ARG A 88 3.63 6.76 2.69
CA ARG A 88 3.14 7.83 3.58
C ARG A 88 3.42 7.41 5.01
N ASP A 89 4.18 8.22 5.73
CA ASP A 89 4.26 8.08 7.18
C ASP A 89 2.87 8.38 7.76
N ILE A 90 2.43 7.56 8.70
CA ILE A 90 1.22 7.86 9.49
C ILE A 90 1.60 9.02 10.40
N LYS A 91 1.46 10.25 9.91
CA LYS A 91 1.53 11.43 10.75
C LYS A 91 0.37 11.33 11.74
N LYS A 92 0.73 11.03 12.99
CA LYS A 92 -0.13 11.13 14.16
C LYS A 92 -0.74 12.54 14.15
N TYR A 93 -2.04 12.64 13.88
CA TYR A 93 -2.88 13.83 14.03
C TYR A 93 -2.35 15.12 13.38
N GLU A 94 -2.82 15.50 12.20
CA GLU A 94 -3.03 16.92 11.85
C GLU A 94 -3.79 17.03 10.50
N ASN A 95 -4.85 17.86 10.49
CA ASN A 95 -5.84 18.10 9.43
C ASN A 95 -7.10 17.21 9.44
N ILE A 96 -7.75 17.05 10.59
CA ILE A 96 -9.22 17.09 10.61
C ILE A 96 -9.59 18.57 10.63
N SER A 97 -10.10 19.10 9.52
CA SER A 97 -10.80 20.38 9.55
C SER A 97 -11.93 20.28 10.55
N VAL A 98 -11.81 21.01 11.67
CA VAL A 98 -12.90 21.14 12.63
C VAL A 98 -14.07 21.78 11.88
N LEU A 99 -15.17 21.03 11.77
CA LEU A 99 -16.40 21.53 11.16
C LEU A 99 -16.85 22.76 11.95
N PRO A 100 -17.03 23.94 11.32
CA PRO A 100 -17.41 25.14 12.04
C PRO A 100 -18.78 24.94 12.68
N SER A 101 -18.83 24.98 14.02
CA SER A 101 -20.08 24.88 14.76
C SER A 101 -20.96 26.10 14.48
N ILE A 102 -22.21 25.86 14.08
CA ILE A 102 -23.23 26.90 13.91
C ILE A 102 -23.36 27.71 15.21
N PRO A 103 -23.24 29.05 15.19
CA PRO A 103 -23.45 29.86 16.39
C PRO A 103 -24.90 29.71 16.85
N ARG A 104 -25.09 29.34 18.11
CA ARG A 104 -26.40 29.29 18.75
C ARG A 104 -26.94 30.72 18.85
N GLN A 105 -27.98 31.03 18.07
CA GLN A 105 -28.68 32.31 18.21
C GLN A 105 -29.23 32.42 19.64
N SER A 106 -28.77 33.42 20.39
CA SER A 106 -29.41 33.83 21.63
C SER A 106 -30.75 34.47 21.30
N LYS A 107 -31.76 34.06 22.07
CA LYS A 107 -33.15 34.50 21.99
C LYS A 107 -33.31 36.00 22.18
#